data_AF-A0A179C0K6-F1
#
_entry.id   AF-A0A179C0K6-F1
#
_cell.length_a   1.000
_cell.length_b   1.000
_cell.length_c   1.000
_cell.angle_alpha   90.00
_cell.angle_beta   90.00
_cell.angle_gamma   90.00
#
_symmetry.space_group_name_H-M   'P 1'
#
loop_
_entity.id
_entity.type
_entity.pdbx_description
1 polymer ?
#
loop_
_entity_poly.entity_id
_entity_poly.type
_entity_poly.pdbx_seq_one_letter_code
_entity_poly.pdbx_strand_id
1 'polypeptide(L)'
;MSDSELRAFISALRQEAEVHWTHAYSTCMGDGKDEKISIQLALFRTAAVILTGEQLPDDSLYGGLDLETVPFKDMPADQAKAAFVEYCVAKYAPGSADWDLLDRSLLGFGDKVFDDSKSQPKPDHYIYEMIYRETLDWQKFLARAISQRVKQGT
;
A
#
# COMPACT_ATOMS: atom_id res chain seq x y z
N MET A 1 -8.50 3.15 25.13
CA MET A 1 -9.45 3.60 24.10
C MET A 1 -10.68 2.72 24.19
N SER A 2 -11.86 3.32 24.32
CA SER A 2 -13.16 2.64 24.29
C SER A 2 -13.54 2.22 22.86
N ASP A 3 -14.48 1.30 22.71
CA ASP A 3 -14.97 0.85 21.39
C ASP A 3 -15.60 1.99 20.57
N SER A 4 -16.15 3.02 21.21
CA SER A 4 -16.65 4.22 20.53
C SER A 4 -15.51 5.09 20.01
N GLU A 5 -14.47 5.30 20.81
CA GLU A 5 -13.29 6.07 20.42
C GLU A 5 -12.51 5.36 19.30
N LEU A 6 -12.37 4.03 19.38
CA LEU A 6 -11.74 3.21 18.34
C LEU A 6 -12.48 3.34 17.01
N ARG A 7 -13.81 3.20 17.02
CA ARG A 7 -14.63 3.37 15.80
C ARG A 7 -14.54 4.77 15.22
N ALA A 8 -14.59 5.80 16.06
CA ALA A 8 -14.41 7.18 15.61
C ALA A 8 -13.03 7.41 14.99
N PHE A 9 -11.97 6.89 15.62
CA PHE A 9 -10.61 6.95 15.10
C PHE A 9 -10.47 6.24 13.74
N ILE A 10 -10.98 5.01 13.61
CA ILE A 10 -10.93 4.28 12.34
C ILE A 10 -11.72 5.00 11.24
N SER A 11 -12.90 5.52 11.56
CA SER A 11 -13.70 6.29 10.60
C SER A 11 -12.96 7.54 10.13
N ALA A 12 -12.31 8.26 11.06
CA ALA A 12 -11.49 9.42 10.73
C ALA A 12 -10.29 9.04 9.86
N LEU A 13 -9.59 7.95 10.19
CA LEU A 13 -8.44 7.45 9.44
C LEU A 13 -8.82 7.10 7.98
N ARG A 14 -9.93 6.38 7.78
CA ARG A 14 -10.43 6.05 6.43
C ARG A 14 -10.82 7.30 5.66
N GLN A 15 -11.48 8.25 6.31
CA GLN A 15 -11.90 9.51 5.69
C GLN A 15 -10.68 10.37 5.30
N GLU A 16 -9.68 10.48 6.17
CA GLU A 16 -8.48 11.26 5.91
C GLU A 16 -7.68 10.65 4.76
N ALA A 17 -7.54 9.32 4.75
CA ALA A 17 -6.91 8.61 3.64
C ALA A 17 -7.64 8.83 2.31
N GLU A 18 -8.98 8.80 2.31
CA GLU A 18 -9.81 9.08 1.14
C GLU A 18 -9.62 10.51 0.61
N VAL A 19 -9.56 11.50 1.51
CA VAL A 19 -9.35 12.91 1.16
C VAL A 19 -7.99 13.11 0.49
N HIS A 20 -6.92 12.60 1.10
CA HIS A 20 -5.57 12.76 0.55
C HIS A 20 -5.37 12.00 -0.76
N TRP A 21 -5.91 10.78 -0.84
CA TRP A 21 -5.91 10.03 -2.08
C TRP A 21 -6.60 10.81 -3.20
N THR A 22 -7.86 11.20 -2.97
CA THR A 22 -8.70 11.85 -3.98
C THR A 22 -8.08 13.16 -4.43
N HIS A 23 -7.59 13.97 -3.49
CA HIS A 23 -6.92 15.22 -3.83
C HIS A 23 -5.69 14.98 -4.72
N ALA A 24 -4.78 14.11 -4.32
CA ALA A 24 -3.56 13.84 -5.07
C ALA A 24 -3.85 13.21 -6.45
N TYR A 25 -4.74 12.21 -6.50
CA TYR A 25 -5.12 11.53 -7.73
C TYR A 25 -5.81 12.48 -8.71
N SER A 26 -6.84 13.21 -8.26
CA SER A 26 -7.61 14.11 -9.13
C SER A 26 -6.79 15.31 -9.61
N THR A 27 -5.88 15.85 -8.79
CA THR A 27 -4.97 16.91 -9.24
C THR A 27 -4.04 16.39 -10.34
N CYS A 28 -3.43 15.21 -10.16
CA CYS A 28 -2.52 14.64 -11.14
C CYS A 28 -3.23 14.33 -12.48
N MET A 29 -4.42 13.74 -12.41
CA MET A 29 -5.27 13.50 -13.57
C MET A 29 -5.73 14.80 -14.25
N GLY A 30 -6.08 15.83 -13.47
CA GLY A 30 -6.45 17.15 -13.98
C GLY A 30 -5.33 17.87 -14.72
N ASP A 31 -4.08 17.62 -14.31
CA ASP A 31 -2.86 18.09 -14.99
C ASP A 31 -2.51 17.27 -16.25
N GLY A 32 -3.36 16.31 -16.64
CA GLY A 32 -3.17 15.47 -17.82
C GLY A 32 -2.09 14.40 -17.67
N LYS A 33 -1.74 14.01 -16.44
CA LYS A 33 -0.83 12.88 -16.19
C LYS A 33 -1.54 11.56 -16.43
N ASP A 34 -0.75 10.51 -16.66
CA ASP A 34 -1.28 9.16 -16.80
C ASP A 34 -1.78 8.60 -15.45
N GLU A 35 -2.63 7.58 -15.53
CA GLU A 35 -3.24 6.93 -14.36
C GLU A 35 -2.16 6.31 -13.45
N LYS A 36 -1.09 5.74 -14.01
CA LYS A 36 -0.03 5.08 -13.24
C LYS A 36 0.72 6.07 -12.36
N ILE A 37 1.09 7.23 -12.91
CA ILE A 37 1.73 8.33 -12.17
C ILE A 37 0.76 8.87 -11.12
N SER A 38 -0.52 9.01 -11.47
CA SER A 38 -1.56 9.53 -10.56
C SER A 38 -1.77 8.61 -9.35
N ILE A 39 -1.80 7.28 -9.56
CA ILE A 39 -1.88 6.28 -8.48
C ILE A 39 -0.65 6.37 -7.59
N GLN A 40 0.56 6.45 -8.16
CA GLN A 40 1.79 6.52 -7.37
C GLN A 40 1.84 7.78 -6.50
N LEU A 41 1.46 8.93 -7.05
CA LEU A 41 1.39 10.18 -6.29
C LEU A 41 0.34 10.10 -5.17
N ALA A 42 -0.81 9.47 -5.44
CA ALA A 42 -1.87 9.30 -4.45
C ALA A 42 -1.45 8.38 -3.31
N LEU A 43 -0.84 7.23 -3.61
CA LEU A 43 -0.25 6.33 -2.62
C LEU A 43 0.75 7.06 -1.73
N PHE A 44 1.63 7.84 -2.37
CA PHE A 44 2.68 8.57 -1.70
C PHE A 44 2.17 9.65 -0.76
N ARG A 45 1.25 10.50 -1.23
CA ARG A 45 0.69 11.59 -0.42
C ARG A 45 -0.14 11.05 0.73
N THR A 46 -0.90 9.99 0.49
CA THR A 46 -1.66 9.34 1.55
C THR A 46 -0.71 8.69 2.56
N ALA A 47 0.38 8.06 2.11
CA ALA A 47 1.40 7.51 2.99
C ALA A 47 2.08 8.58 3.84
N ALA A 48 2.54 9.69 3.26
CA ALA A 48 3.18 10.78 4.00
C ALA A 48 2.27 11.31 5.11
N VAL A 49 1.03 11.65 4.77
CA VAL A 49 0.12 12.23 5.78
C VAL A 49 -0.26 11.21 6.85
N ILE A 50 -0.66 10.00 6.45
CA ILE A 50 -1.23 9.03 7.38
C ILE A 50 -0.14 8.28 8.16
N LEU A 51 1.03 8.02 7.57
CA LEU A 51 2.08 7.20 8.18
C LEU A 51 3.18 8.01 8.86
N THR A 52 3.49 9.21 8.38
CA THR A 52 4.53 10.06 8.97
C THR A 52 3.96 11.29 9.69
N GLY A 53 2.70 11.65 9.44
CA GLY A 53 2.08 12.85 10.00
C GLY A 53 2.53 14.14 9.31
N GLU A 54 3.21 14.03 8.17
CA GLU A 54 3.77 15.16 7.44
C GLU A 54 2.87 15.53 6.24
N GLN A 55 2.54 16.81 6.09
CA GLN A 55 1.80 17.31 4.92
C GLN A 55 2.63 17.26 3.63
N LEU A 56 3.95 17.24 3.79
CA LEU A 56 4.92 17.13 2.71
C LEU A 56 5.78 15.88 2.98
N PRO A 57 5.81 14.91 2.06
CA PRO A 57 6.79 13.83 2.05
C PRO A 57 8.18 14.42 2.23
N ASP A 58 8.99 13.80 3.09
CA ASP A 58 10.39 14.16 3.26
C ASP A 58 11.16 14.09 1.92
N ASP A 59 12.23 14.88 1.76
CA ASP A 59 13.07 14.90 0.54
C ASP A 59 13.69 13.51 0.25
N SER A 60 13.82 12.68 1.28
CA SER A 60 14.23 11.27 1.21
C SER A 60 13.26 10.40 0.38
N LEU A 61 11.99 10.79 0.33
CA LEU A 61 10.95 10.16 -0.47
C LEU A 61 10.91 10.69 -1.92
N TYR A 62 11.59 11.81 -2.22
CA TYR A 62 11.69 12.41 -3.56
C TYR A 62 12.86 11.88 -4.41
N GLY A 63 13.76 11.06 -3.85
CA GLY A 63 15.00 10.55 -4.49
C GLY A 63 14.82 9.58 -5.67
N GLY A 64 13.69 9.64 -6.36
CA GLY A 64 13.24 8.68 -7.37
C GLY A 64 11.86 8.21 -6.96
N LEU A 65 10.83 8.84 -7.54
CA LEU A 65 9.41 8.58 -7.31
C LEU A 65 9.02 7.24 -7.93
N ASP A 66 9.70 6.20 -7.49
CA ASP A 66 9.55 4.85 -8.00
C ASP A 66 9.09 3.98 -6.84
N LEU A 67 7.77 3.92 -6.70
CA LEU A 67 7.11 3.03 -5.77
C LEU A 67 7.11 1.59 -6.32
N GLU A 68 8.06 1.19 -7.15
CA GLU A 68 8.20 -0.13 -7.77
C GLU A 68 8.00 -1.28 -6.78
N THR A 69 8.36 -1.08 -5.52
CA THR A 69 8.25 -2.07 -4.44
C THR A 69 7.00 -1.91 -3.58
N VAL A 70 5.98 -1.18 -4.05
CA VAL A 70 4.71 -0.99 -3.35
C VAL A 70 3.61 -1.86 -3.99
N PRO A 71 2.93 -2.73 -3.20
CA PRO A 71 1.94 -3.69 -3.71
C PRO A 71 0.78 -3.11 -4.51
N PHE A 72 0.44 -1.84 -4.28
CA PHE A 72 -0.80 -1.23 -4.75
C PHE A 72 -0.66 -0.48 -6.08
N LYS A 73 0.57 -0.27 -6.56
CA LYS A 73 0.87 0.69 -7.64
C LYS A 73 0.35 0.28 -9.02
N ASP A 74 0.26 -1.03 -9.28
CA ASP A 74 -0.11 -1.60 -10.57
C ASP A 74 -1.57 -2.10 -10.57
N MET A 75 -2.32 -1.82 -9.51
CA MET A 75 -3.75 -2.15 -9.39
C MET A 75 -4.61 -1.04 -10.03
N PRO A 76 -5.86 -1.33 -10.46
CA PRO A 76 -6.81 -0.28 -10.82
C PRO A 76 -7.01 0.70 -9.66
N ALA A 77 -7.18 2.00 -9.97
CA ALA A 77 -7.17 3.07 -8.97
C ALA A 77 -8.09 2.82 -7.76
N ASP A 78 -9.32 2.35 -7.99
CA ASP A 78 -10.27 2.04 -6.91
C ASP A 78 -9.80 0.90 -6.00
N GLN A 79 -9.18 -0.13 -6.59
CA GLN A 79 -8.66 -1.27 -5.83
C GLN A 79 -7.39 -0.88 -5.07
N ALA A 80 -6.51 -0.08 -5.70
CA ALA A 80 -5.30 0.44 -5.08
C ALA A 80 -5.66 1.29 -3.85
N LYS A 81 -6.64 2.19 -3.99
CA LYS A 81 -7.16 3.02 -2.91
C LYS A 81 -7.69 2.16 -1.76
N ALA A 82 -8.62 1.25 -2.05
CA ALA A 82 -9.26 0.44 -1.03
C ALA A 82 -8.24 -0.42 -0.26
N ALA A 83 -7.31 -1.06 -0.96
CA ALA A 83 -6.27 -1.87 -0.33
C ALA A 83 -5.29 -1.03 0.50
N PHE A 84 -4.88 0.15 0.01
CA PHE A 84 -3.97 1.03 0.73
C PHE A 84 -4.60 1.59 2.01
N VAL A 85 -5.88 1.97 1.97
CA VAL A 85 -6.63 2.41 3.16
C VAL A 85 -6.62 1.32 4.22
N GLU A 86 -6.90 0.07 3.85
CA GLU A 86 -6.91 -1.04 4.80
C GLU A 86 -5.50 -1.40 5.30
N TYR A 87 -4.45 -1.17 4.51
CA TYR A 87 -3.07 -1.19 4.99
C TYR A 87 -2.83 -0.13 6.09
N CYS A 88 -3.30 1.10 5.89
CA CYS A 88 -3.21 2.15 6.92
C CYS A 88 -3.98 1.76 8.19
N VAL A 89 -5.20 1.24 8.04
CA VAL A 89 -6.00 0.73 9.19
C VAL A 89 -5.26 -0.42 9.88
N ALA A 90 -4.67 -1.35 9.14
CA ALA A 90 -3.91 -2.47 9.71
C ALA A 90 -2.69 -2.02 10.55
N LYS A 91 -2.07 -0.89 10.19
CA LYS A 91 -0.92 -0.33 10.92
C LYS A 91 -1.30 0.28 12.28
N TYR A 92 -2.47 0.92 12.38
CA TYR A 92 -2.89 1.64 13.59
C TYR A 92 -3.98 0.93 14.41
N ALA A 93 -4.86 0.18 13.75
CA ALA A 93 -6.01 -0.51 14.32
C ALA A 93 -6.21 -1.89 13.67
N PRO A 94 -5.25 -2.84 13.84
CA PRO A 94 -5.27 -4.13 13.16
C PRO A 94 -6.52 -4.97 13.41
N GLY A 95 -7.19 -4.81 14.55
CA GLY A 95 -8.46 -5.50 14.85
C GLY A 95 -9.65 -5.04 14.01
N SER A 96 -9.50 -4.01 13.17
CA SER A 96 -10.60 -3.40 12.40
C SER A 96 -10.28 -3.22 10.92
N ALA A 97 -9.13 -3.71 10.47
CA ALA A 97 -8.80 -3.79 9.06
C ALA A 97 -9.60 -4.89 8.36
N ASP A 98 -10.02 -4.63 7.12
CA ASP A 98 -10.49 -5.67 6.21
C ASP A 98 -9.29 -6.49 5.72
N TRP A 99 -8.97 -7.54 6.49
CA TRP A 99 -7.86 -8.43 6.19
C TRP A 99 -8.07 -9.23 4.91
N ASP A 100 -9.30 -9.53 4.52
CA ASP A 100 -9.57 -10.31 3.31
C ASP A 100 -9.25 -9.47 2.05
N LEU A 101 -9.56 -8.18 2.07
CA LEU A 101 -9.13 -7.26 1.03
C LEU A 101 -7.61 -7.11 1.02
N LEU A 102 -7.01 -6.77 2.17
CA LEU A 102 -5.58 -6.49 2.28
C LEU A 102 -4.73 -7.71 1.91
N ASP A 103 -5.06 -8.90 2.40
CA ASP A 103 -4.31 -10.13 2.13
C ASP A 103 -4.35 -10.49 0.64
N ARG A 104 -5.51 -10.36 -0.02
CA ARG A 104 -5.64 -10.61 -1.46
C ARG A 104 -4.76 -9.66 -2.28
N SER A 105 -4.75 -8.38 -1.95
CA SER A 105 -3.92 -7.39 -2.65
C SER A 105 -2.42 -7.65 -2.45
N LEU A 106 -2.00 -7.94 -1.22
CA LEU A 106 -0.61 -8.26 -0.90
C LEU A 106 -0.15 -9.56 -1.58
N LEU A 107 -0.97 -10.61 -1.54
CA LEU A 107 -0.67 -11.87 -2.20
C LEU A 107 -0.59 -11.71 -3.72
N GLY A 108 -1.47 -10.90 -4.33
CA GLY A 108 -1.40 -10.57 -5.76
C GLY A 108 -0.06 -9.95 -6.15
N PHE A 109 0.46 -9.02 -5.34
CA PHE A 109 1.80 -8.47 -5.54
C PHE A 109 2.90 -9.52 -5.36
N GLY A 110 2.85 -10.31 -4.28
CA GLY A 110 3.83 -11.35 -4.01
C GLY A 110 3.90 -12.37 -5.16
N ASP A 111 2.76 -12.88 -5.59
CA ASP A 111 2.66 -13.85 -6.69
C ASP A 111 3.20 -13.25 -8.00
N LYS A 112 2.93 -11.97 -8.28
CA LYS A 112 3.51 -11.26 -9.43
C LYS A 112 5.03 -11.18 -9.35
N VAL A 113 5.59 -10.77 -8.21
CA VAL A 113 7.06 -10.69 -8.03
C VAL A 113 7.71 -12.06 -8.24
N PHE A 114 7.12 -13.13 -7.70
CA PHE A 114 7.62 -14.49 -7.92
C PHE A 114 7.52 -14.91 -9.38
N ASP A 115 6.46 -14.53 -10.10
CA ASP A 115 6.34 -14.83 -11.52
C ASP A 115 7.37 -14.07 -12.38
N ASP A 116 7.47 -12.76 -12.16
CA ASP A 116 8.42 -11.88 -12.85
C ASP A 116 9.87 -12.34 -12.63
N SER A 117 10.20 -12.82 -11.41
CA SER A 117 11.54 -13.32 -11.05
C SER A 117 12.05 -14.45 -11.95
N LYS A 118 11.16 -15.25 -12.53
CA LYS A 118 11.52 -16.39 -13.42
C LYS A 118 12.21 -15.92 -14.70
N SER A 119 11.97 -14.68 -15.11
CA SER A 119 12.57 -14.06 -16.29
C SER A 119 13.88 -13.32 -15.99
N GLN A 120 14.26 -13.20 -14.72
CA GLN A 120 15.38 -12.39 -14.29
C GLN A 120 16.70 -13.19 -14.27
N PRO A 121 17.85 -12.56 -14.58
CA PRO A 121 19.15 -13.22 -14.51
C PRO A 121 19.52 -13.72 -13.10
N LYS A 122 18.98 -13.06 -12.06
CA LYS A 122 19.17 -13.41 -10.64
C LYS A 122 17.82 -13.40 -9.91
N PRO A 123 17.04 -14.50 -9.98
CA PRO A 123 15.67 -14.54 -9.46
C PRO A 123 15.57 -14.20 -7.97
N ASP A 124 16.43 -14.79 -7.12
CA ASP A 124 16.40 -14.54 -5.68
C ASP A 124 16.72 -13.08 -5.35
N HIS A 125 17.73 -12.50 -6.01
CA HIS A 125 18.10 -11.10 -5.82
C HIS A 125 16.97 -10.15 -6.18
N TYR A 126 16.28 -10.42 -7.29
CA TYR A 126 15.11 -9.65 -7.71
C TYR A 126 13.98 -9.71 -6.67
N ILE A 127 13.67 -10.91 -6.14
CA ILE A 127 12.66 -11.05 -5.08
C ILE A 127 13.08 -10.26 -3.85
N TYR A 128 14.36 -10.32 -3.46
CA TYR A 128 14.86 -9.55 -2.32
C TYR A 128 14.69 -8.04 -2.52
N GLU A 129 15.06 -7.54 -3.70
CA GLU A 129 14.93 -6.13 -4.04
C GLU A 129 13.46 -5.68 -4.05
N MET A 130 12.57 -6.45 -4.68
CA MET A 130 11.16 -6.08 -4.81
C MET A 130 10.40 -6.18 -3.49
N ILE A 131 10.75 -7.13 -2.63
CA ILE A 131 10.04 -7.34 -1.36
C ILE A 131 10.64 -6.55 -0.21
N TYR A 132 11.97 -6.53 -0.06
CA TYR A 132 12.62 -6.04 1.16
C TYR A 132 13.23 -4.65 1.02
N ARG A 133 13.01 -3.93 -0.10
CA ARG A 133 13.33 -2.50 -0.17
C ARG A 133 12.34 -1.73 0.70
N GLU A 134 12.83 -1.26 1.85
CA GLU A 134 12.08 -0.70 2.98
C GLU A 134 11.46 0.68 2.69
N THR A 135 10.39 0.75 1.89
CA THR A 135 9.71 2.03 1.66
C THR A 135 8.54 2.25 2.63
N LEU A 136 7.74 1.22 2.96
CA LEU A 136 6.49 1.38 3.71
C LEU A 136 6.18 0.21 4.69
N ASP A 137 7.15 -0.57 5.16
CA ASP A 137 6.98 -1.66 6.16
C ASP A 137 5.83 -2.66 5.90
N TRP A 138 5.37 -2.79 4.65
CA TRP A 138 4.23 -3.65 4.30
C TRP A 138 4.60 -5.14 4.33
N GLN A 139 5.89 -5.46 4.35
CA GLN A 139 6.46 -6.81 4.30
C GLN A 139 5.93 -7.72 5.41
N LYS A 140 5.74 -7.19 6.62
CA LYS A 140 5.19 -7.96 7.74
C LYS A 140 3.75 -8.42 7.49
N PHE A 141 2.97 -7.64 6.75
CA PHE A 141 1.60 -7.99 6.38
C PHE A 141 1.59 -9.00 5.24
N LEU A 142 2.51 -8.89 4.27
CA LEU A 142 2.67 -9.93 3.25
C LEU A 142 3.06 -11.27 3.88
N ALA A 143 4.02 -11.28 4.81
CA ALA A 143 4.41 -12.49 5.53
C ALA A 143 3.25 -13.12 6.30
N ARG A 144 2.40 -12.29 6.94
CA ARG A 144 1.15 -12.73 7.57
C ARG A 144 0.22 -13.38 6.54
N ALA A 145 -0.04 -12.71 5.42
CA ALA A 145 -0.96 -13.19 4.37
C ALA A 145 -0.49 -14.56 3.80
N ILE A 146 0.81 -14.70 3.54
CA ILE A 146 1.42 -15.97 3.10
C ILE A 146 1.21 -17.06 4.15
N SER A 147 1.47 -16.77 5.44
CA SER A 147 1.28 -17.73 6.52
C SER A 147 -0.19 -18.20 6.63
N GLN A 148 -1.16 -17.31 6.45
CA GLN A 148 -2.57 -17.66 6.45
C GLN A 148 -2.95 -18.53 5.26
N ARG A 149 -2.48 -18.19 4.04
CA ARG A 149 -2.70 -18.99 2.83
C ARG A 149 -2.21 -20.42 2.99
N VAL A 150 -1.03 -20.62 3.59
CA VAL A 150 -0.46 -21.95 3.84
C VAL A 150 -1.32 -22.76 4.82
N LYS A 151 -1.79 -22.14 5.91
CA LYS A 151 -2.65 -22.81 6.90
C LYS A 151 -4.01 -23.25 6.35
N GLN A 152 -4.53 -22.54 5.35
CA GLN A 152 -5.80 -22.88 4.71
C GLN A 152 -5.66 -23.96 3.62
N GLY A 153 -4.45 -24.11 3.06
CA GLY A 153 -4.13 -25.12 2.05
C GLY A 153 -3.56 -26.44 2.60
N THR A 154 -3.53 -26.60 3.94
CA THR A 154 -3.17 -27.84 4.65
C THR A 154 -4.39 -28.39 5.38
#